data_AF-A0A502FAF2-F1
#
_entry.id   AF-A0A502FAF2-F1
#
_cell.length_a   1.000
_cell.length_b   1.000
_cell.length_c   1.000
_cell.angle_alpha   90.00
_cell.angle_beta   90.00
_cell.angle_gamma   90.00
#
_symmetry.space_group_name_H-M   'P 1'
#
loop_
_entity.id
_entity.type
_entity.pdbx_description
1 polymer ?
#
loop_
_entity_poly.entity_id
_entity_poly.type
_entity_poly.pdbx_seq_one_letter_code
_entity_poly.pdbx_strand_id
1 'polypeptide(L)'
;MITAPSLAVTKSGPLGLALGNVLVGDYGSEGKVTAAFDADGTVGMTFPDGTKRRQAWVADANYFCMIVKPGADGKMDYRCERNMTAGKKLGQTWQQVDSEGKTVTISIQPRPR
;
A
#
# COMPACT_ATOMS: atom_id res chain seq x y z
N MET A 1 -1.33 -11.09 25.64
CA MET A 1 -0.54 -9.98 25.07
C MET A 1 0.55 -10.59 24.22
N ILE A 2 0.50 -10.42 22.90
CA ILE A 2 1.64 -10.69 22.00
C ILE A 2 1.87 -9.36 21.29
N THR A 3 2.63 -8.47 21.92
CA THR A 3 3.29 -7.37 21.22
C THR A 3 4.40 -7.98 20.41
N ALA A 4 4.07 -8.43 19.19
CA ALA A 4 5.08 -8.63 18.18
C ALA A 4 5.83 -7.29 18.04
N PRO A 5 7.17 -7.27 18.04
CA PRO A 5 7.89 -6.06 17.75
C PRO A 5 7.44 -5.63 16.35
N SER A 6 6.71 -4.51 16.27
CA SER A 6 6.52 -3.83 15.01
C SER A 6 7.93 -3.59 14.51
N LEU A 7 8.33 -4.29 13.44
CA LEU A 7 9.48 -3.88 12.63
C LEU A 7 9.26 -2.40 12.41
N ALA A 8 10.06 -1.57 13.09
CA ALA A 8 9.83 -0.15 13.14
C ALA A 8 9.90 0.33 11.70
N VAL A 9 8.72 0.53 11.09
CA VAL A 9 8.63 0.97 9.72
C VAL A 9 8.98 2.44 9.76
N THR A 10 10.28 2.69 9.66
CA THR A 10 10.84 4.03 9.68
C THR A 10 10.69 4.63 8.29
N LYS A 11 10.71 5.96 8.18
CA LYS A 11 10.75 6.66 6.88
C LYS A 11 11.98 6.30 6.03
N SER A 12 13.02 5.71 6.65
CA SER A 12 14.20 5.14 5.99
C SER A 12 14.03 3.68 5.56
N GLY A 13 12.95 3.02 5.96
CA GLY A 13 12.65 1.63 5.64
C GLY A 13 11.99 1.47 4.27
N PRO A 14 11.77 0.22 3.85
CA PRO A 14 11.04 -0.06 2.63
C PRO A 14 9.64 0.58 2.68
N LEU A 15 9.25 1.25 1.58
CA LEU A 15 8.01 2.05 1.48
C LEU A 15 8.02 3.37 2.27
N GLY A 16 9.17 3.81 2.79
CA GLY A 16 9.28 4.99 3.65
C GLY A 16 8.71 6.28 3.07
N LEU A 17 8.74 6.46 1.74
CA LEU A 17 8.11 7.59 1.05
C LEU A 17 6.58 7.60 1.22
N ALA A 18 5.94 6.44 1.27
CA ALA A 18 4.48 6.34 1.39
C ALA A 18 3.99 6.52 2.85
N LEU A 19 4.86 6.36 3.85
CA LEU A 19 4.48 6.52 5.26
C LEU A 19 4.12 7.96 5.60
N GLY A 20 2.90 8.14 6.09
CA GLY A 20 2.33 9.46 6.34
C GLY A 20 1.89 10.21 5.07
N ASN A 21 1.99 9.57 3.90
CA ASN A 21 1.50 10.05 2.61
C ASN A 21 0.36 9.12 2.11
N VAL A 22 -0.04 9.29 0.86
CA VAL A 22 -1.04 8.44 0.19
C VAL A 22 -0.43 7.90 -1.10
N LEU A 23 -0.35 6.58 -1.22
CA LEU A 23 -0.07 5.92 -2.48
C LEU A 23 -1.37 5.88 -3.30
N VAL A 24 -1.31 6.29 -4.55
CA VAL A 24 -2.44 6.34 -5.47
C VAL A 24 -2.13 5.43 -6.65
N GLY A 25 -2.96 4.41 -6.87
CA GLY A 25 -2.98 3.63 -8.09
C GLY A 25 -4.12 4.08 -8.99
N ASP A 26 -3.77 4.63 -10.14
CA ASP A 26 -4.70 5.09 -11.18
C ASP A 26 -4.78 4.08 -12.32
N TYR A 27 -5.94 3.48 -12.48
CA TYR A 27 -6.26 2.51 -13.52
C TYR A 27 -7.03 3.16 -14.70
N GLY A 28 -6.91 4.48 -14.86
CA GLY A 28 -7.57 5.22 -15.93
C GLY A 28 -9.09 5.23 -15.75
N SER A 29 -9.83 4.69 -16.72
CA SER A 29 -11.29 4.64 -16.69
C SER A 29 -11.86 3.75 -15.60
N GLU A 30 -11.08 2.79 -15.08
CA GLU A 30 -11.50 1.95 -13.94
C GLU A 30 -11.44 2.72 -12.60
N GLY A 31 -10.80 3.89 -12.59
CA GLY A 31 -10.72 4.77 -11.44
C GLY A 31 -9.46 4.56 -10.60
N LYS A 32 -9.49 5.10 -9.38
CA LYS A 32 -8.33 5.20 -8.49
C LYS A 32 -8.52 4.40 -7.22
N VAL A 33 -7.49 3.67 -6.83
CA VAL A 33 -7.34 3.10 -5.49
C VAL A 33 -6.35 3.97 -4.73
N THR A 34 -6.69 4.36 -3.50
CA THR A 34 -5.76 5.06 -2.60
C THR A 34 -5.40 4.17 -1.42
N ALA A 35 -4.15 4.22 -0.98
CA ALA A 35 -3.63 3.47 0.15
C ALA A 35 -2.82 4.41 1.07
N ALA A 36 -3.26 4.49 2.31
CA ALA A 36 -2.73 5.32 3.37
C ALA A 36 -2.02 4.42 4.40
N PHE A 37 -0.70 4.29 4.28
CA PHE A 37 0.12 3.46 5.17
C PHE A 37 0.45 4.23 6.46
N ASP A 38 0.17 3.59 7.59
CA ASP A 38 0.41 4.11 8.93
C ASP A 38 1.57 3.35 9.59
N ALA A 39 2.32 4.04 10.46
CA ALA A 39 3.48 3.47 11.16
C ALA A 39 3.10 2.42 12.22
N ASP A 40 1.82 2.32 12.56
CA ASP A 40 1.27 1.27 13.43
C ASP A 40 1.13 -0.09 12.72
N GLY A 41 1.54 -0.20 11.45
CA GLY A 41 1.44 -1.41 10.65
C GLY A 41 0.09 -1.61 9.97
N THR A 42 -0.76 -0.57 9.95
CA THR A 42 -2.05 -0.62 9.26
C THR A 42 -2.07 0.22 7.98
N VAL A 43 -2.94 -0.15 7.05
CA VAL A 43 -3.18 0.56 5.80
C VAL A 43 -4.66 0.83 5.64
N GLY A 44 -5.02 2.08 5.37
CA GLY A 44 -6.36 2.49 4.98
C GLY A 44 -6.48 2.56 3.46
N MET A 45 -7.41 1.83 2.87
CA MET A 45 -7.66 1.84 1.43
C MET A 45 -9.01 2.47 1.09
N THR A 46 -9.07 3.20 -0.02
CA THR A 46 -10.33 3.63 -0.65
C THR A 46 -10.34 3.18 -2.10
N PHE A 47 -11.39 2.48 -2.49
CA PHE A 47 -11.60 1.94 -3.84
C PHE A 47 -12.41 2.92 -4.72
N PRO A 48 -12.43 2.71 -6.06
CA PRO A 48 -13.15 3.60 -6.98
C PRO A 48 -14.65 3.74 -6.70
N ASP A 49 -15.27 2.70 -6.13
CA ASP A 49 -16.68 2.67 -5.72
C ASP A 49 -16.94 3.40 -4.39
N GLY A 50 -15.91 3.96 -3.76
CA GLY A 50 -15.96 4.60 -2.44
C GLY A 50 -15.85 3.64 -1.26
N THR A 51 -15.78 2.33 -1.49
CA THR A 51 -15.56 1.32 -0.45
C THR A 51 -14.26 1.60 0.28
N LYS A 52 -14.29 1.54 1.62
CA LYS A 52 -13.11 1.71 2.47
C LYS A 52 -12.76 0.41 3.19
N ARG A 53 -11.46 0.10 3.25
CA ARG A 53 -10.94 -1.05 4.01
C ARG A 53 -9.78 -0.62 4.89
N ARG A 54 -9.64 -1.27 6.06
CA ARG A 54 -8.45 -1.13 6.91
C ARG A 54 -7.85 -2.51 7.14
N GLN A 55 -6.56 -2.64 6.88
CA GLN A 55 -5.85 -3.92 6.81
C GLN A 55 -4.48 -3.81 7.49
N ALA A 56 -3.85 -4.94 7.79
CA ALA A 56 -2.44 -4.94 8.14
C ALA A 56 -1.57 -4.88 6.88
N TRP A 57 -0.33 -4.42 6.98
CA TRP A 57 0.60 -4.45 5.86
C TRP A 57 2.02 -4.77 6.30
N VAL A 58 2.80 -5.29 5.36
CA VAL A 58 4.24 -5.53 5.50
C VAL A 58 4.94 -5.12 4.21
N ALA A 59 6.21 -4.72 4.27
CA ALA A 59 6.99 -4.46 3.07
C ALA A 59 8.47 -4.80 3.25
N ASP A 60 9.10 -5.11 2.12
CA ASP A 60 10.54 -5.16 1.95
C ASP A 60 10.94 -4.28 0.75
N ALA A 61 12.22 -4.35 0.36
CA ALA A 61 12.75 -3.55 -0.74
C ALA A 61 12.11 -3.87 -2.10
N ASN A 62 11.52 -5.06 -2.26
CA ASN A 62 11.00 -5.58 -3.52
C ASN A 62 9.47 -5.55 -3.59
N TYR A 63 8.79 -5.72 -2.45
CA TYR A 63 7.33 -5.87 -2.38
C TYR A 63 6.74 -5.14 -1.18
N PHE A 64 5.46 -4.77 -1.32
CA PHE A 64 4.60 -4.48 -0.18
C PHE A 64 3.34 -5.33 -0.28
N CYS A 65 2.91 -5.87 0.84
CA CYS A 65 1.77 -6.76 0.92
C CYS A 65 0.73 -6.20 1.86
N MET A 66 -0.51 -6.17 1.39
CA MET A 66 -1.68 -5.84 2.18
C MET A 66 -2.31 -7.15 2.62
N ILE A 67 -2.47 -7.29 3.93
CA ILE A 67 -2.92 -8.52 4.58
C ILE A 67 -4.36 -8.30 5.03
N VAL A 68 -5.30 -8.91 4.32
CA VAL A 68 -6.66 -9.07 4.81
C VAL A 68 -6.58 -10.12 5.93
N LYS A 69 -7.28 -9.90 7.05
CA LYS A 69 -7.37 -10.90 8.11
C LYS A 69 -7.80 -12.24 7.50
N PRO A 70 -7.25 -13.39 7.97
CA PRO A 70 -7.63 -14.68 7.43
C PRO A 70 -9.15 -14.85 7.48
N GLY A 71 -9.70 -15.37 6.38
CA GLY A 71 -11.11 -15.75 6.32
C GLY A 71 -11.43 -16.85 7.33
N ALA A 72 -12.71 -17.13 7.54
CA ALA A 72 -13.15 -18.23 8.41
C ALA A 72 -12.63 -19.62 7.95
N ASP A 73 -12.14 -19.72 6.71
CA ASP A 73 -11.51 -20.88 6.10
C ASP A 73 -10.00 -21.01 6.40
N GLY A 74 -9.43 -20.08 7.18
CA GLY A 74 -8.02 -20.06 7.56
C GLY A 74 -7.07 -19.65 6.44
N LYS A 75 -7.57 -19.25 5.27
CA LYS A 75 -6.71 -18.76 4.18
C LYS A 75 -6.40 -17.28 4.39
N MET A 76 -5.12 -16.95 4.25
CA MET A 76 -4.66 -15.57 4.22
C MET A 76 -5.01 -14.99 2.85
N ASP A 77 -5.96 -14.07 2.81
CA ASP A 77 -6.16 -13.24 1.62
C ASP A 77 -5.16 -12.08 1.72
N TYR A 78 -4.09 -12.15 0.92
CA TYR A 78 -3.07 -11.11 0.86
C TYR A 78 -2.81 -10.74 -0.59
N ARG A 79 -2.60 -9.44 -0.82
CA ARG A 79 -2.22 -8.90 -2.13
C ARG A 79 -0.86 -8.23 -2.01
N CYS A 80 0.10 -8.73 -2.78
CA CYS A 80 1.47 -8.22 -2.78
C CYS A 80 1.78 -7.52 -4.10
N GLU A 81 2.22 -6.28 -4.02
CA GLU A 81 2.60 -5.45 -5.16
C GLU A 81 4.08 -5.17 -5.14
N ARG A 82 4.68 -4.94 -6.33
CA ARG A 82 6.08 -4.54 -6.39
C ARG A 82 6.29 -3.20 -5.70
N ASN A 83 7.32 -3.11 -4.88
CA ASN A 83 7.76 -1.88 -4.26
C ASN A 83 8.72 -1.13 -5.19
N MET A 84 8.18 -0.23 -6.01
CA MET A 84 8.97 0.61 -6.92
C MET A 84 9.18 2.04 -6.38
N THR A 85 9.07 2.22 -5.05
CA THR A 85 9.14 3.55 -4.42
C THR A 85 10.57 4.07 -4.24
N ALA A 86 11.58 3.20 -4.34
CA ALA A 86 12.98 3.58 -4.22
C ALA A 86 13.36 4.65 -5.26
N GLY A 87 13.98 5.75 -4.79
CA GLY A 87 14.40 6.88 -5.64
C GLY A 87 13.26 7.75 -6.19
N LYS A 88 11.99 7.43 -5.89
CA LYS A 88 10.85 8.27 -6.27
C LYS A 88 10.72 9.49 -5.38
N LYS A 89 9.98 10.48 -5.85
CA LYS A 89 9.64 11.70 -5.10
C LYS A 89 8.12 11.84 -4.99
N LEU A 90 7.66 12.62 -4.00
CA LEU A 90 6.24 12.96 -3.90
C LEU A 90 5.76 13.64 -5.19
N GLY A 91 4.56 13.29 -5.63
CA GLY A 91 3.96 13.77 -6.88
C GLY A 91 4.49 13.10 -8.15
N GLN A 92 5.62 12.41 -8.12
CA GLN A 92 6.13 11.68 -9.28
C GLN A 92 5.20 10.52 -9.63
N THR A 93 4.92 10.35 -10.92
CA THR A 93 4.18 9.21 -11.46
C THR A 93 5.12 8.19 -12.09
N TRP A 94 4.73 6.91 -12.04
CA TRP A 94 5.38 5.84 -12.79
C TRP A 94 4.37 4.75 -13.12
N GLN A 95 4.65 3.94 -14.14
CA GLN A 95 3.86 2.75 -14.43
C GLN A 95 4.44 1.52 -13.77
N GLN A 96 3.56 0.62 -13.35
CA GLN A 96 3.89 -0.75 -12.97
C GLN A 96 2.77 -1.69 -13.42
N VAL A 97 3.06 -2.98 -13.42
CA VAL A 97 2.06 -4.04 -13.57
C VAL A 97 1.77 -4.59 -12.19
N ASP A 98 0.50 -4.60 -11.80
CA ASP A 98 0.06 -5.13 -10.50
C ASP A 98 0.11 -6.66 -10.46
N SER A 99 -0.19 -7.25 -9.29
CA SER A 99 -0.21 -8.71 -9.13
C SER A 99 -1.25 -9.45 -9.97
N GLU A 100 -2.21 -8.74 -10.56
CA GLU A 100 -3.28 -9.28 -11.41
C GLU A 100 -2.97 -9.10 -12.91
N GLY A 101 -1.81 -8.51 -13.25
CA GLY A 101 -1.40 -8.28 -14.63
C GLY A 101 -1.93 -6.98 -15.24
N LYS A 102 -2.55 -6.09 -14.44
CA LYS A 102 -3.05 -4.81 -14.91
C LYS A 102 -1.97 -3.73 -14.85
N THR A 103 -1.89 -2.91 -15.89
CA THR A 103 -1.04 -1.70 -15.87
C THR A 103 -1.71 -0.64 -15.01
N VAL A 104 -0.96 -0.11 -14.05
CA VAL A 104 -1.41 0.95 -13.15
C VAL A 104 -0.41 2.10 -13.14
N THR A 105 -0.92 3.32 -13.16
CA THR A 105 -0.11 4.52 -12.95
C THR A 105 -0.08 4.84 -11.46
N ILE A 106 1.08 4.70 -10.84
CA ILE A 106 1.27 4.94 -9.41
C ILE A 106 1.81 6.34 -9.19
N SER A 107 1.39 6.97 -8.10
CA SER A 107 2.09 8.11 -7.49
C SER A 107 2.00 8.04 -5.97
N ILE A 108 2.89 8.76 -5.28
CA ILE A 108 2.73 9.02 -3.85
C ILE A 108 2.48 10.50 -3.67
N GLN A 109 1.33 10.83 -3.09
CA GLN A 109 0.86 12.19 -2.89
C GLN A 109 0.90 12.56 -1.41
N PRO A 110 1.10 13.85 -1.07
CA PRO A 110 0.93 14.31 0.31
C PRO A 110 -0.45 13.93 0.85
N ARG A 111 -0.50 13.39 2.07
CA ARG A 111 -1.79 13.12 2.72
C ARG A 111 -2.45 14.46 3.11
N PRO A 112 -3.72 14.72 2.76
CA PRO A 112 -4.45 15.88 3.26
C PRO A 112 -4.44 15.88 4.79
N ARG A 113 -4.19 17.05 5.40
CA ARG A 113 -4.26 17.25 6.85
C ARG A 113 -5.68 17.48 7.30
#